data_AF-A0A6G2AC80-F1
#
_entry.id   AF-A0A6G2AC80-F1
#
_cell.length_a   1.000
_cell.length_b   1.000
_cell.length_c   1.000
_cell.angle_alpha   90.00
_cell.angle_beta   90.00
_cell.angle_gamma   90.00
#
_symmetry.space_group_name_H-M   'P 1'
#
loop_
_entity.id
_entity.type
_entity.pdbx_description
1 polymer ?
#
loop_
_entity_poly.entity_id
_entity_poly.type
_entity_poly.pdbx_seq_one_letter_code
_entity_poly.pdbx_strand_id
1 'polypeptide(L)'
;MQQKWNQNFDGEPMTDIPQKFLNAGCDVYMVMQLRHDEKILDERFASMRELHRRGKTPDPEHYEVTYYADLPAMWQDVPNNEILEELFQMFNLSRPQDFEG
;
A
#
# COMPACT_ATOMS: atom_id res chain seq x y z
N MET A 1 -20.69 -8.98 6.09
CA MET A 1 -19.79 -9.81 5.25
C MET A 1 -18.44 -9.14 5.26
N GLN A 2 -17.37 -9.82 5.69
CA GLN A 2 -16.01 -9.28 5.58
C GLN A 2 -15.58 -9.37 4.11
N GLN A 3 -15.33 -8.23 3.48
CA GLN A 3 -14.74 -8.18 2.14
C GLN A 3 -13.29 -8.66 2.28
N LYS A 4 -12.92 -9.69 1.53
CA LYS A 4 -11.52 -10.09 1.39
C LYS A 4 -10.87 -9.11 0.42
N TRP A 5 -10.08 -8.19 0.95
CA TRP A 5 -9.36 -7.17 0.15
C TRP A 5 -8.11 -7.73 -0.54
N ASN A 6 -7.74 -8.97 -0.20
CA ASN A 6 -6.56 -9.66 -0.73
C ASN A 6 -6.93 -10.66 -1.86
N GLN A 7 -7.60 -10.20 -2.92
CA GLN A 7 -8.08 -11.13 -3.95
C GLN A 7 -7.08 -11.42 -5.08
N ASN A 8 -6.01 -10.64 -5.27
CA ASN A 8 -5.31 -10.62 -6.56
C ASN A 8 -3.82 -11.03 -6.54
N PHE A 9 -3.30 -11.71 -5.51
CA PHE A 9 -1.93 -12.23 -5.66
C PHE A 9 -1.86 -13.40 -6.64
N ASP A 10 -2.92 -14.15 -6.94
CA ASP A 10 -2.94 -15.31 -7.88
C ASP A 10 -1.70 -16.26 -7.80
N GLY A 11 -0.96 -16.26 -6.69
CA GLY A 11 0.33 -16.96 -6.53
C GLY A 11 1.53 -16.31 -7.23
N GLU A 12 1.38 -15.12 -7.81
CA GLU A 12 2.41 -14.34 -8.49
C GLU A 12 3.45 -13.80 -7.50
N PRO A 13 4.74 -13.75 -7.92
CA PRO A 13 5.79 -13.23 -7.05
C PRO A 13 5.58 -11.74 -6.77
N MET A 14 5.69 -11.35 -5.49
CA MET A 14 5.54 -9.96 -5.03
C MET A 14 6.48 -8.96 -5.73
N THR A 15 7.59 -9.44 -6.30
CA THR A 15 8.56 -8.63 -7.06
C THR A 15 7.99 -8.00 -8.32
N ASP A 16 6.97 -8.61 -8.92
CA ASP A 16 6.46 -8.20 -10.23
C ASP A 16 5.26 -7.24 -10.11
N ILE A 17 4.73 -7.08 -8.89
CA ILE A 17 3.51 -6.32 -8.61
C ILE A 17 3.67 -4.81 -8.84
N PRO A 18 4.77 -4.14 -8.45
CA PRO A 18 4.95 -2.71 -8.75
C PRO A 18 4.94 -2.43 -10.26
N GLN A 19 5.53 -3.33 -11.06
CA GLN A 19 5.52 -3.19 -12.51
C GLN A 19 4.11 -3.46 -13.08
N LYS A 20 3.35 -4.39 -12.52
CA LYS A 20 1.93 -4.60 -12.90
C LYS A 20 1.07 -3.38 -12.58
N PHE A 21 1.26 -2.76 -11.41
CA PHE A 21 0.56 -1.52 -11.04
C PHE A 21 0.78 -0.41 -12.07
N LEU A 22 2.02 -0.18 -12.50
CA LEU A 22 2.35 0.84 -13.50
C LEU A 22 1.80 0.53 -14.90
N ASN A 23 1.59 -0.75 -15.22
CA ASN A 23 1.10 -1.21 -16.52
C ASN A 23 -0.39 -1.62 -16.49
N ALA A 24 -1.11 -1.34 -15.40
CA ALA A 24 -2.49 -1.74 -15.27
C ALA A 24 -3.35 -1.05 -16.34
N GLY A 25 -4.17 -1.85 -17.04
CA GLY A 25 -5.12 -1.34 -18.04
C GLY A 25 -6.43 -0.83 -17.44
N CYS A 26 -6.55 -0.87 -16.12
CA CYS A 26 -7.71 -0.47 -15.32
C CYS A 26 -7.26 0.29 -14.08
N ASP A 27 -8.21 0.93 -13.39
CA ASP A 27 -7.95 1.57 -12.11
C ASP A 27 -7.67 0.51 -11.05
N VAL A 28 -6.51 0.61 -10.42
CA VAL A 28 -6.01 -0.31 -9.39
C VAL A 28 -5.47 0.50 -8.22
N TYR A 29 -5.41 -0.12 -7.05
CA TYR A 29 -4.69 0.43 -5.89
C TYR A 29 -3.65 -0.57 -5.38
N MET A 30 -2.60 -0.02 -4.76
CA MET A 30 -1.53 -0.79 -4.14
C MET A 30 -1.25 -0.21 -2.75
N VAL A 31 -1.13 -1.09 -1.76
CA VAL A 31 -0.71 -0.74 -0.40
C VAL A 31 0.66 -1.36 -0.16
N MET A 32 1.62 -0.53 0.24
CA MET A 32 2.98 -0.93 0.54
C MET A 32 3.31 -0.67 2.02
N GLN A 33 4.14 -1.51 2.60
CA GLN A 33 4.61 -1.37 3.99
C GLN A 33 6.13 -1.51 4.04
N LEU A 34 6.77 -0.80 4.97
CA LEU A 34 8.22 -0.95 5.19
C LEU A 34 8.53 -2.39 5.55
N ARG A 35 9.52 -2.98 4.87
CA ARG A 35 9.97 -4.35 5.14
C ARG A 35 10.49 -4.46 6.58
N HIS A 36 10.43 -5.67 7.12
CA HIS A 36 11.01 -5.97 8.41
C HIS A 36 12.52 -6.25 8.32
N ASP A 37 13.31 -5.26 7.92
CA ASP A 37 14.78 -5.31 7.85
C ASP A 37 15.39 -4.37 8.91
N GLU A 38 16.37 -4.88 9.67
CA GLU A 38 17.09 -4.12 10.71
C GLU A 38 17.72 -2.82 10.17
N LYS A 39 18.09 -2.80 8.89
CA LYS A 39 18.72 -1.64 8.23
C LYS A 39 17.78 -0.46 8.03
N ILE A 40 16.47 -0.71 7.97
CA ILE A 40 15.42 0.30 7.71
C ILE A 40 14.49 0.47 8.90
N LEU A 41 14.79 -0.17 10.03
CA LEU A 41 14.02 -0.09 11.26
C LEU A 41 13.89 1.36 11.76
N ASP A 42 14.90 2.19 11.55
CA ASP A 42 14.91 3.59 11.98
C ASP A 42 14.02 4.51 11.13
N GLU A 43 13.58 4.03 9.98
CA GLU A 43 12.59 4.70 9.10
C GLU A 43 11.17 4.35 9.50
N ARG A 44 10.97 3.22 10.19
CA ARG A 44 9.66 2.77 10.67
C ARG A 44 9.10 3.78 11.67
N PHE A 45 7.87 4.24 11.42
CA PHE A 45 7.17 5.26 12.21
C PHE A 45 7.86 6.63 12.26
N ALA A 46 8.94 6.85 11.51
CA ALA A 46 9.57 8.15 11.41
C ALA A 46 8.64 9.10 10.62
N SER A 47 8.33 10.26 11.20
CA SER A 47 7.64 11.31 10.46
C SER A 47 8.49 11.77 9.27
N MET A 48 7.86 12.27 8.21
CA MET A 48 8.57 12.89 7.08
C MET A 48 9.59 13.95 7.53
N ARG A 49 9.26 14.73 8.56
CA ARG A 49 10.16 15.73 9.15
C ARG A 49 11.43 15.10 9.74
N GLU A 50 11.30 13.95 10.41
CA GLU A 50 12.44 13.25 11.02
C GLU A 50 13.32 12.59 9.96
N LEU A 51 12.71 11.98 8.93
CA LEU A 51 13.45 11.44 7.78
C LEU A 51 14.29 12.54 7.13
N HIS A 52 13.67 13.69 6.82
CA HIS A 52 14.39 14.82 6.22
C HIS A 52 15.52 15.37 7.11
N ARG A 53 15.32 15.43 8.44
CA ARG A 53 16.37 15.84 9.38
C ARG A 53 17.59 14.93 9.30
N ARG A 54 17.39 13.64 9.03
CA ARG A 54 18.45 12.64 8.86
C ARG A 54 19.02 12.59 7.44
N GLY A 55 18.56 13.47 6.53
CA GLY A 55 18.94 13.43 5.13
C GLY A 55 18.39 12.22 4.37
N LYS A 56 17.31 11.60 4.88
CA LYS A 56 16.64 10.46 4.27
C LYS A 56 15.35 10.90 3.58
N THR A 57 14.99 10.20 2.52
CA THR A 57 13.68 10.24 1.87
C THR A 57 13.09 8.83 1.85
N PRO A 58 11.76 8.66 1.88
CA PRO A 58 11.16 7.34 1.68
C PRO A 58 11.67 6.72 0.37
N ASP A 59 12.24 5.52 0.46
CA ASP A 59 12.69 4.75 -0.70
C ASP A 59 11.70 3.61 -0.96
N PRO A 60 11.01 3.56 -2.12
CA PRO A 60 10.08 2.48 -2.45
C PRO A 60 10.68 1.07 -2.35
N GLU A 61 12.00 0.91 -2.55
CA GLU A 61 12.68 -0.39 -2.44
C GLU A 61 12.74 -0.92 -1.00
N HIS A 62 12.57 -0.04 0.00
CA HIS A 62 12.48 -0.42 1.41
C HIS A 62 11.09 -0.98 1.77
N TYR A 63 10.14 -0.94 0.84
CA TYR A 63 8.78 -1.40 1.06
C TYR A 63 8.53 -2.74 0.37
N GLU A 64 7.55 -3.48 0.90
CA GLU A 64 6.92 -4.63 0.26
C GLU A 64 5.46 -4.35 -0.01
N VAL A 65 4.94 -4.95 -1.09
CA VAL A 65 3.52 -4.85 -1.42
C VAL A 65 2.74 -5.77 -0.52
N THR A 66 1.76 -5.23 0.21
CA THR A 66 0.89 -5.99 1.11
C THR A 66 -0.49 -6.20 0.52
N TYR A 67 -0.97 -5.26 -0.30
CA TYR A 67 -2.22 -5.39 -1.05
C TYR A 67 -2.05 -4.82 -2.45
N TYR A 68 -2.65 -5.49 -3.42
CA TYR A 68 -2.84 -5.01 -4.78
C TYR A 68 -4.19 -5.53 -5.26
N ALA A 69 -5.06 -4.64 -5.74
CA ALA A 69 -6.36 -5.02 -6.25
C ALA A 69 -6.93 -3.97 -7.20
N ASP A 70 -7.93 -4.39 -7.96
CA ASP A 70 -8.74 -3.48 -8.78
C ASP A 70 -9.49 -2.51 -7.88
N LEU A 71 -9.59 -1.26 -8.32
CA LEU A 71 -10.44 -0.29 -7.67
C LEU A 71 -11.91 -0.72 -7.85
N PRO A 72 -12.71 -0.81 -6.78
CA PRO A 72 -14.11 -1.21 -6.89
C PRO A 72 -14.87 -0.33 -7.88
N ALA A 73 -15.72 -0.91 -8.72
CA ALA A 73 -16.48 -0.17 -9.74
C ALA A 73 -17.32 0.99 -9.14
N MET A 74 -17.78 0.83 -7.89
CA MET A 74 -18.50 1.87 -7.15
C MET A 74 -17.65 3.13 -6.82
N TRP A 75 -16.34 3.07 -6.98
CA TRP A 75 -15.40 4.17 -6.73
C TRP A 75 -14.90 4.84 -8.01
N GLN A 76 -15.33 4.40 -9.20
CA GLN A 76 -14.84 4.96 -10.48
C GLN A 76 -15.17 6.46 -10.65
N ASP A 77 -16.32 6.90 -10.14
CA ASP A 77 -16.74 8.32 -10.23
C ASP A 77 -16.35 9.14 -8.99
N VAL A 78 -15.65 8.54 -8.02
CA VAL A 78 -15.25 9.20 -6.78
C VAL A 78 -13.94 9.96 -7.01
N PRO A 79 -13.80 11.21 -6.53
CA PRO A 79 -12.55 11.94 -6.62
C PRO A 79 -11.37 11.20 -5.95
N ASN A 80 -10.18 11.25 -6.57
CA ASN A 80 -8.99 10.54 -6.07
C ASN A 80 -8.65 10.83 -4.61
N ASN A 81 -8.84 12.06 -4.13
CA ASN A 81 -8.59 12.42 -2.74
C ASN A 81 -9.54 11.71 -1.77
N GLU A 82 -10.81 11.52 -2.15
CA GLU A 82 -11.79 10.79 -1.35
C GLU A 82 -11.47 9.29 -1.35
N ILE A 83 -11.09 8.72 -2.51
CA ILE A 83 -10.61 7.33 -2.61
C ILE A 83 -9.42 7.10 -1.67
N LEU A 84 -8.44 8.00 -1.66
CA LEU A 84 -7.26 7.90 -0.79
C LEU A 84 -7.64 7.96 0.69
N GLU A 85 -8.62 8.78 1.06
CA GLU A 85 -9.11 8.88 2.44
C GLU A 85 -9.86 7.61 2.87
N GLU A 86 -10.69 7.03 2.00
CA GLU A 86 -11.35 5.74 2.24
C GLU A 86 -10.34 4.60 2.40
N LEU A 87 -9.34 4.53 1.51
CA LEU A 87 -8.23 3.56 1.64
C LEU A 87 -7.48 3.75 2.97
N PHE A 88 -7.24 4.99 3.38
CA PHE A 88 -6.61 5.27 4.66
C PHE A 88 -7.47 4.76 5.83
N GLN A 89 -8.75 5.09 5.86
CA GLN A 89 -9.67 4.65 6.91
C GLN A 89 -9.77 3.12 6.98
N MET A 90 -9.79 2.45 5.83
CA MET A 90 -9.87 1.00 5.76
C MET A 90 -8.61 0.33 6.33
N PHE A 91 -7.43 0.66 5.82
CA PHE A 91 -6.20 -0.05 6.17
C PHE A 91 -5.61 0.44 7.51
N ASN A 92 -5.67 1.73 7.83
CA ASN A 92 -5.01 2.28 9.01
C ASN A 92 -5.93 2.32 10.25
N LEU A 93 -7.23 2.58 10.07
CA LEU A 93 -8.18 2.66 11.19
C LEU A 93 -8.93 1.35 11.41
N SER A 94 -9.57 0.82 10.35
CA SER A 94 -10.37 -0.40 10.45
C SER A 94 -9.52 -1.66 10.57
N ARG A 95 -8.30 -1.64 10.01
CA ARG A 95 -7.28 -2.70 10.05
C ARG A 95 -7.86 -4.09 9.74
N PRO A 96 -7.90 -4.48 8.45
CA PRO A 96 -8.33 -5.83 8.07
C PRO A 96 -7.60 -6.92 8.87
N GLN A 97 -8.25 -8.05 9.12
CA GLN A 97 -7.67 -9.10 9.96
C GLN A 97 -6.39 -9.70 9.37
N ASP A 98 -6.27 -9.68 8.04
CA ASP A 98 -5.09 -10.11 7.30
C ASP A 98 -4.06 -8.99 7.07
N PHE A 99 -4.29 -7.80 7.66
CA PHE A 99 -3.39 -6.66 7.53
C PHE A 99 -2.30 -6.70 8.59
N GLU A 100 -1.05 -6.84 8.17
CA GLU A 100 0.11 -6.98 9.07
C GLU A 100 0.81 -5.65 9.42
N GLY A 101 0.20 -4.50 9.07
CA GLY A 101 0.78 -3.14 9.18
C GLY A 101 0.70 -2.41 10.52
#